data_AF-A0A0F6MLE5-F1
#
_entry.id   AF-A0A0F6MLE5-F1
#
_cell.length_a   1.000
_cell.length_b   1.000
_cell.length_c   1.000
_cell.angle_alpha   90.00
_cell.angle_beta   90.00
_cell.angle_gamma   90.00
#
_symmetry.space_group_name_H-M   'P 1'
#
loop_
_entity.id
_entity.type
_entity.pdbx_description
1 polymer ?
#
loop_
_entity_poly.entity_id
_entity_poly.type
_entity_poly.pdbx_seq_one_letter_code
_entity_poly.pdbx_strand_id
1 'polypeptide(L)'
;MKRISTILIYLGIGAILFAQSAEKVDEILASKTLTIGQACYLVGTSTGEVDDKSSYETAFNKFKGLKMFENKKHDEPIRFDEFSNLALQYSSI
;
A
#
# COMPACT_ATOMS: atom_id res chain seq x y z
N MET A 1 -13.02 33.16 -16.50
CA MET A 1 -12.21 33.16 -15.26
C MET A 1 -12.66 32.11 -14.25
N LYS A 2 -13.93 32.10 -13.80
CA LYS A 2 -14.42 31.10 -12.81
C LYS A 2 -14.18 29.64 -13.23
N ARG A 3 -14.44 29.29 -14.51
CA ARG A 3 -14.26 27.92 -15.03
C ARG A 3 -12.80 27.43 -15.05
N ILE A 4 -11.86 28.31 -15.41
CA ILE A 4 -10.42 27.98 -15.46
C ILE A 4 -9.87 27.77 -14.04
N SER A 5 -10.30 28.61 -13.09
CA SER A 5 -9.94 28.46 -11.68
C SER A 5 -10.46 27.16 -11.07
N THR A 6 -11.68 26.75 -11.41
CA THR A 6 -12.24 25.46 -10.97
C THR A 6 -11.45 24.26 -11.52
N ILE A 7 -11.07 24.30 -12.81
CA ILE A 7 -10.26 23.23 -13.43
C ILE A 7 -8.89 23.11 -12.76
N LEU A 8 -8.23 24.24 -12.47
CA LEU A 8 -6.93 24.27 -11.81
C LEU A 8 -6.97 23.68 -10.39
N ILE A 9 -8.07 23.90 -9.66
CA ILE A 9 -8.26 23.31 -8.32
C ILE A 9 -8.37 21.79 -8.40
N TYR A 10 -9.18 21.26 -9.31
CA TYR A 10 -9.32 19.81 -9.47
C TYR A 10 -8.02 19.16 -9.97
N LEU A 11 -7.28 19.82 -10.86
CA LEU A 11 -5.99 19.35 -11.34
C LEU A 11 -4.94 19.30 -10.20
N GLY A 12 -4.92 20.32 -9.34
CA GLY A 12 -4.02 20.38 -8.18
C GLY A 12 -4.30 19.28 -7.15
N ILE A 13 -5.58 18.99 -6.88
CA ILE A 13 -5.96 17.90 -5.97
C ILE A 13 -5.47 16.57 -6.53
N GLY A 14 -5.68 16.29 -7.83
CA GLY A 14 -5.19 15.07 -8.47
C GLY A 14 -3.69 14.86 -8.34
N ALA A 15 -2.88 15.90 -8.57
CA ALA A 15 -1.42 15.82 -8.48
C ALA A 15 -0.91 15.45 -7.08
N ILE A 16 -1.57 15.92 -6.02
CA ILE A 16 -1.20 15.60 -4.62
C ILE A 16 -1.46 14.13 -4.31
N LEU A 17 -2.50 13.52 -4.89
CA LEU A 17 -2.84 12.10 -4.69
C LEU A 17 -1.78 11.16 -5.25
N PHE A 18 -1.29 11.46 -6.45
CA PHE A 18 -0.26 10.64 -7.11
C PHE A 18 1.11 10.77 -6.42
N ALA A 19 1.42 11.93 -5.85
CA ALA A 19 2.67 12.16 -5.14
C ALA A 19 2.81 11.25 -3.89
N GLN A 20 1.74 11.10 -3.10
CA GLN A 20 1.76 10.31 -1.87
C GLN A 20 1.98 8.81 -2.13
N SER A 21 1.40 8.28 -3.21
CA SER A 21 1.54 6.87 -3.61
C SER A 21 2.96 6.56 -4.06
N ALA A 22 3.56 7.47 -4.85
CA ALA A 22 4.94 7.37 -5.30
C ALA A 22 5.93 7.42 -4.12
N GLU A 23 5.70 8.32 -3.15
CA GLU A 23 6.55 8.45 -1.96
C GLU A 23 6.64 7.14 -1.16
N LYS A 24 5.53 6.44 -0.96
CA LYS A 24 5.51 5.13 -0.28
C LYS A 24 6.26 4.06 -1.07
N VAL A 25 6.13 4.04 -2.39
CA VAL A 25 6.86 3.09 -3.23
C VAL A 25 8.37 3.39 -3.19
N ASP A 26 8.76 4.66 -3.24
CA ASP A 26 10.15 5.08 -3.11
C ASP A 26 10.74 4.71 -1.74
N GLU A 27 9.98 4.88 -0.66
CA GLU A 27 10.35 4.43 0.68
C GLU A 27 10.62 2.92 0.71
N ILE A 28 9.74 2.12 0.10
CA ILE A 28 9.89 0.67 0.03
C ILE A 28 11.11 0.27 -0.81
N LEU A 29 11.32 0.91 -1.96
CA LEU A 29 12.47 0.64 -2.84
C LEU A 29 13.80 1.03 -2.20
N ALA A 30 13.81 2.06 -1.35
CA ALA A 30 14.98 2.45 -0.57
C ALA A 30 15.27 1.51 0.62
N SER A 31 14.30 0.69 1.04
CA SER A 31 14.46 -0.24 2.14
C SER A 31 15.29 -1.47 1.76
N LYS A 32 16.12 -1.93 2.70
CA LYS A 32 16.88 -3.19 2.56
C LYS A 32 16.03 -4.43 2.83
N THR A 33 14.93 -4.27 3.54
CA THR A 33 14.05 -5.36 3.99
C THR A 33 12.61 -4.92 3.87
N LEU A 34 11.77 -5.75 3.27
CA LEU A 34 10.33 -5.51 3.19
C LEU A 34 9.68 -5.87 4.53
N THR A 35 8.90 -4.96 5.10
CA THR A 35 8.07 -5.27 6.29
C THR A 35 6.74 -5.91 5.87
N ILE A 36 6.07 -6.57 6.82
CA ILE A 36 4.75 -7.17 6.59
C ILE A 36 3.73 -6.11 6.16
N GLY A 37 3.75 -4.93 6.78
CA GLY A 37 2.85 -3.82 6.44
C GLY A 37 3.13 -3.24 5.05
N GLN A 38 4.40 -3.13 4.66
CA GLN A 38 4.77 -2.71 3.30
C GLN A 38 4.34 -3.75 2.25
N ALA A 39 4.50 -5.04 2.54
CA ALA A 39 4.01 -6.11 1.69
C ALA A 39 2.47 -6.10 1.55
N CYS A 40 1.76 -5.95 2.66
CA CYS A 40 0.30 -5.79 2.68
C CYS A 40 -0.15 -4.56 1.91
N TYR A 41 0.61 -3.46 1.98
CA TYR A 41 0.35 -2.26 1.20
C TYR A 41 0.48 -2.55 -0.29
N LEU A 42 1.61 -3.11 -0.75
CA LEU A 42 1.83 -3.42 -2.19
C LEU A 42 0.75 -4.34 -2.76
N VAL A 43 0.41 -5.42 -2.04
CA VAL A 43 -0.62 -6.37 -2.50
C VAL A 43 -2.01 -5.73 -2.42
N GLY A 44 -2.31 -5.02 -1.33
CA GLY A 44 -3.60 -4.38 -1.14
C GLY A 44 -3.90 -3.28 -2.14
N THR A 45 -2.93 -2.44 -2.47
CA THR A 45 -3.12 -1.37 -3.47
C THR A 45 -3.24 -1.94 -4.88
N SER A 46 -2.42 -2.93 -5.24
CA SER A 46 -2.49 -3.57 -6.56
C SER A 46 -3.80 -4.32 -6.82
N THR A 47 -4.52 -4.71 -5.76
CA THR A 47 -5.81 -5.41 -5.83
C THR A 47 -7.01 -4.51 -5.56
N GLY A 48 -6.79 -3.24 -5.19
CA GLY A 48 -7.84 -2.30 -4.80
C GLY A 48 -8.46 -2.55 -3.41
N GLU A 49 -7.89 -3.47 -2.63
CA GLU A 49 -8.33 -3.78 -1.26
C GLU A 49 -7.85 -2.76 -0.22
N VAL A 50 -6.82 -1.99 -0.56
CA VAL A 50 -6.21 -0.93 0.27
C VAL A 50 -6.07 0.34 -0.57
N ASP A 51 -6.48 1.49 -0.04
CA ASP A 51 -6.28 2.80 -0.67
C ASP A 51 -4.79 3.19 -0.63
N ASP A 52 -4.26 3.77 -1.71
CA ASP A 52 -2.84 4.15 -1.82
C ASP A 52 -2.36 5.13 -0.73
N LYS A 53 -3.27 5.82 -0.05
CA LYS A 53 -2.91 6.71 1.07
C LYS A 53 -2.82 6.00 2.41
N SER A 54 -3.24 4.74 2.49
CA SER A 54 -3.30 3.98 3.73
C SER A 54 -1.92 3.83 4.35
N SER A 55 -1.85 3.91 5.67
CA SER A 55 -0.63 3.57 6.41
C SER A 55 -0.30 2.08 6.24
N TYR A 56 0.96 1.69 6.47
CA TYR A 56 1.36 0.28 6.46
C TYR A 56 0.65 -0.53 7.54
N GLU A 57 0.34 0.09 8.69
CA GLU A 57 -0.47 -0.53 9.74
C GLU A 57 -1.92 -0.77 9.28
N THR A 58 -2.53 0.21 8.61
CA THR A 58 -3.88 0.06 8.04
C THR A 58 -3.90 -1.04 6.99
N ALA A 59 -2.89 -1.10 6.12
CA ALA A 59 -2.75 -2.17 5.14
C ALA A 59 -2.61 -3.54 5.83
N PHE A 60 -1.75 -3.66 6.84
CA PHE A 60 -1.64 -4.89 7.64
C PHE A 60 -2.96 -5.31 8.28
N ASN A 61 -3.70 -4.36 8.86
CA ASN A 61 -4.99 -4.64 9.50
C ASN A 61 -6.03 -5.22 8.55
N LYS A 62 -5.93 -4.94 7.24
CA LYS A 62 -6.78 -5.54 6.21
C LYS A 62 -6.53 -7.04 6.03
N PHE A 63 -5.28 -7.49 6.22
CA PHE A 63 -4.86 -8.88 5.99
C PHE A 63 -4.56 -9.66 7.28
N LYS A 64 -4.62 -9.03 8.47
CA LYS A 64 -4.24 -9.65 9.76
C LYS A 64 -5.01 -10.92 10.13
N GLY A 65 -6.13 -11.20 9.45
CA GLY A 65 -6.89 -12.44 9.62
C GLY A 65 -6.20 -13.67 9.03
N LEU A 66 -5.15 -13.50 8.22
CA LEU A 66 -4.36 -14.61 7.69
C LEU A 66 -3.57 -15.28 8.83
N LYS A 67 -3.66 -16.61 8.92
CA LYS A 67 -2.98 -17.41 9.95
C LYS A 67 -1.46 -17.13 10.04
N MET A 68 -0.82 -16.83 8.92
CA MET A 68 0.61 -16.51 8.88
C MET A 68 0.99 -15.19 9.56
N PHE A 69 0.01 -14.33 9.85
CA PHE A 69 0.18 -13.04 10.53
C PHE A 69 -0.29 -13.08 12.00
N GLU A 70 -0.66 -14.24 12.52
CA GLU A 70 -1.04 -14.40 13.91
C GLU A 70 0.12 -13.99 14.84
N ASN A 71 -0.16 -13.11 15.81
CA ASN A 71 0.81 -12.53 16.74
C ASN A 71 1.95 -11.72 16.11
N LYS A 72 1.83 -11.32 14.83
CA LYS A 72 2.79 -10.45 14.16
C LYS A 72 2.38 -8.99 14.15
N LYS A 73 3.35 -8.11 13.93
CA LYS A 73 3.19 -6.67 13.74
C LYS A 73 3.55 -6.25 12.32
N HIS A 74 3.03 -5.10 11.93
CA HIS A 74 3.20 -4.55 10.58
C HIS A 74 4.63 -4.10 10.27
N ASP A 75 5.44 -3.79 11.28
CA ASP A 75 6.83 -3.31 11.16
C ASP A 75 7.87 -4.45 11.17
N GLU A 76 7.44 -5.69 11.39
CA GLU A 76 8.31 -6.86 11.32
C GLU A 76 8.69 -7.19 9.86
N PRO A 77 9.91 -7.71 9.60
CA PRO A 77 10.29 -8.24 8.31
C PRO A 77 9.34 -9.35 7.84
N ILE A 78 8.89 -9.28 6.58
CA ILE A 78 8.14 -10.38 5.98
C ILE A 78 9.08 -11.49 5.51
N ARG A 79 8.73 -12.74 5.75
CA ARG A 79 9.45 -13.88 5.18
C ARG A 79 9.02 -14.10 3.72
N PHE A 80 9.91 -14.68 2.90
CA PHE A 80 9.62 -14.92 1.50
C PHE A 80 8.38 -15.79 1.27
N ASP A 81 8.18 -16.84 2.05
CA ASP A 81 7.01 -17.70 1.98
C ASP A 81 5.72 -16.97 2.35
N GLU A 82 5.77 -16.07 3.34
CA GLU A 82 4.63 -15.23 3.74
C GLU A 82 4.27 -14.22 2.65
N PHE A 83 5.28 -13.58 2.04
CA PHE A 83 5.07 -12.68 0.91
C PHE A 83 4.51 -13.42 -0.31
N SER A 84 5.08 -14.57 -0.67
CA SER A 84 4.59 -15.38 -1.78
C SER A 84 3.16 -15.86 -1.54
N ASN A 85 2.83 -16.31 -0.33
CA ASN A 85 1.45 -16.71 0.00
C ASN A 85 0.48 -15.53 -0.06
N LEU A 86 0.87 -14.35 0.47
CA LEU A 86 0.07 -13.13 0.35
C LEU A 86 -0.18 -12.76 -1.11
N ALA A 87 0.88 -12.72 -1.93
CA ALA A 87 0.79 -12.36 -3.34
C ALA A 87 -0.07 -13.36 -4.12
N LEU A 88 0.07 -14.66 -3.89
CA LEU A 88 -0.67 -15.70 -4.63
C LEU A 88 -2.15 -15.78 -4.23
N GLN A 89 -2.48 -15.54 -2.96
CA GLN A 89 -3.88 -15.54 -2.52
C GLN A 89 -4.68 -14.38 -3.11
N TYR A 90 -4.00 -13.28 -3.41
CA TYR A 90 -4.62 -12.03 -3.85
C TYR A 90 -4.20 -11.60 -5.25
N SER A 91 -3.40 -12.37 -5.97
CA SER A 91 -3.13 -12.11 -7.39
C SER A 91 -4.39 -12.39 -8.19
N SER A 92 -4.95 -11.36 -8.81
CA SER A 92 -6.05 -11.49 -9.78
C SER A 92 -5.61 -12.42 -10.92
N ILE A 93 -6.37 -13.50 -11.15
CA ILE A 93 -6.38 -14.20 -12.44
C ILE A 93 -7.28 -13.42 -13.39
#